data_AF-V4SX51-F1
#
_entry.id   AF-V4SX51-F1
#
_cell.length_a   1.000
_cell.length_b   1.000
_cell.length_c   1.000
_cell.angle_alpha   90.00
_cell.angle_beta   90.00
_cell.angle_gamma   90.00
#
_symmetry.space_group_name_H-M   'P 1'
#
loop_
_entity.id
_entity.type
_entity.pdbx_description
1 polymer ?
#
loop_
_entity_poly.entity_id
_entity_poly.type
_entity_poly.pdbx_seq_one_letter_code
_entity_poly.pdbx_strand_id
1 'polypeptide(L)'
;VADKDWGADFRKLSGGAALVGLTLWLDHMQDASLQGCPESPKSVVLITGTAEYNMVSLNSTLKACLWEMGSPFLPCKTRSGLLVAKAHSLRMWLKDSPFCLDLELKDAPSLPESNSMQLIGGCFIRRGLVPAFKDITERLGIVRPKKFARLALLPDDRRVKAIQADIEGRKEKFEKMKKRVQLKSTRNMKLGTRRYVRTAFTSKR
;
A
#
# COMPACT_ATOMS: atom_id res chain seq x y z
N VAL A 1 -25.77 -1.78 -7.16
CA VAL A 1 -24.74 -1.29 -8.11
C VAL A 1 -25.42 -0.74 -9.36
N ALA A 2 -26.36 0.21 -9.20
CA ALA A 2 -27.21 0.67 -10.30
C ALA A 2 -26.56 1.78 -11.17
N ASP A 3 -25.56 2.50 -10.64
CA ASP A 3 -25.02 3.72 -11.29
C ASP A 3 -23.65 3.56 -11.93
N LYS A 4 -23.20 2.34 -12.23
CA LYS A 4 -21.84 2.06 -12.77
C LYS A 4 -20.69 2.58 -11.88
N ASP A 5 -20.99 2.93 -10.64
CA ASP A 5 -19.98 3.45 -9.72
C ASP A 5 -19.31 2.31 -8.96
N TRP A 6 -18.00 2.19 -9.14
CA TRP A 6 -17.16 1.25 -8.40
C TRP A 6 -16.72 1.86 -7.06
N GLY A 7 -16.93 3.16 -6.84
CA GLY A 7 -16.59 3.82 -5.59
C GLY A 7 -17.40 3.30 -4.41
N ALA A 8 -16.85 3.48 -3.20
CA ALA A 8 -17.59 3.21 -1.97
C ALA A 8 -17.33 4.32 -0.95
N ASP A 9 -18.37 4.69 -0.21
CA ASP A 9 -18.30 5.66 0.89
C ASP A 9 -18.61 4.97 2.21
N PHE A 10 -17.59 4.88 3.06
CA PHE A 10 -17.67 4.27 4.40
C PHE A 10 -17.79 5.32 5.50
N ARG A 11 -17.87 6.62 5.17
CA ARG A 11 -18.05 7.65 6.18
C ARG A 11 -19.33 7.40 6.98
N LYS A 12 -19.30 7.77 8.26
CA LYS A 12 -20.41 7.62 9.22
C LYS A 12 -20.75 6.16 9.58
N LEU A 13 -20.03 5.17 9.07
CA LEU A 13 -20.15 3.79 9.53
C LEU A 13 -19.32 3.56 10.80
N SER A 14 -19.72 2.58 11.61
CA SER A 14 -18.87 2.05 12.67
C SER A 14 -17.74 1.19 12.08
N GLY A 15 -16.66 0.95 12.85
CA GLY A 15 -15.54 0.12 12.37
C GLY A 15 -15.97 -1.28 11.92
N GLY A 16 -16.87 -1.92 12.66
CA GLY A 16 -17.43 -3.23 12.29
C GLY A 16 -18.30 -3.16 11.04
N ALA A 17 -19.21 -2.19 10.95
CA ALA A 17 -20.07 -2.00 9.78
C ALA A 17 -19.25 -1.69 8.51
N ALA A 18 -18.18 -0.91 8.64
CA ALA A 18 -17.27 -0.60 7.54
C ALA A 18 -16.52 -1.85 7.05
N LEU A 19 -16.10 -2.75 7.95
CA LEU A 19 -15.46 -4.00 7.55
C LEU A 19 -16.43 -4.94 6.82
N VAL A 20 -17.64 -5.10 7.32
CA VAL A 20 -18.68 -5.89 6.64
C VAL A 20 -19.02 -5.29 5.28
N GLY A 21 -19.23 -3.97 5.23
CA GLY A 21 -19.48 -3.24 4.00
C GLY A 21 -18.33 -3.37 2.99
N LEU A 22 -17.07 -3.38 3.45
CA LEU A 22 -15.91 -3.59 2.59
C LEU A 22 -15.92 -5.00 1.99
N THR A 23 -16.21 -6.03 2.78
CA THR A 23 -16.30 -7.42 2.30
C THR A 23 -17.38 -7.56 1.24
N LEU A 24 -18.59 -7.05 1.49
CA LEU A 24 -19.70 -7.06 0.52
C LEU A 24 -19.36 -6.28 -0.75
N TRP A 25 -18.67 -5.14 -0.60
CA TRP A 25 -18.22 -4.38 -1.76
C TRP A 25 -17.20 -5.16 -2.58
N LEU A 26 -16.24 -5.84 -1.95
CA LEU A 26 -15.23 -6.66 -2.65
C LEU A 26 -15.88 -7.80 -3.45
N ASP A 27 -16.85 -8.47 -2.84
CA ASP A 27 -17.64 -9.54 -3.46
C ASP A 27 -18.36 -9.04 -4.73
N HIS A 28 -19.15 -7.97 -4.60
CA HIS A 28 -19.82 -7.35 -5.75
C HIS A 28 -18.85 -6.87 -6.85
N MET A 29 -17.69 -6.33 -6.48
CA MET A 29 -16.69 -5.87 -7.46
C MET A 29 -15.99 -7.03 -8.16
N GLN A 30 -15.85 -8.17 -7.50
CA GLN A 30 -15.31 -9.39 -8.09
C GLN A 30 -16.28 -9.93 -9.14
N ASP A 31 -17.57 -10.03 -8.81
CA ASP A 31 -18.61 -10.41 -9.77
C ASP A 31 -18.63 -9.48 -10.98
N ALA A 32 -18.63 -8.16 -10.75
CA ALA A 32 -18.55 -7.17 -11.81
C ALA A 32 -17.28 -7.32 -12.66
N SER A 33 -16.15 -7.67 -12.05
CA SER A 33 -14.88 -7.91 -12.74
C SER A 33 -14.92 -9.15 -13.63
N LEU A 34 -15.59 -10.21 -13.18
CA LEU A 34 -15.74 -11.47 -13.91
C LEU A 34 -16.74 -11.33 -15.07
N GLN A 35 -17.90 -10.72 -14.81
CA GLN A 35 -18.95 -10.48 -15.81
C GLN A 35 -18.58 -9.38 -16.80
N GLY A 36 -17.67 -8.47 -16.42
CA GLY A 36 -17.28 -7.32 -17.23
C GLY A 36 -18.29 -6.17 -17.23
N CYS A 37 -19.30 -6.22 -16.35
CA CYS A 37 -20.33 -5.20 -16.20
C CYS A 37 -20.60 -4.93 -14.70
N PRO A 38 -20.64 -3.66 -14.26
CA PRO A 38 -20.40 -2.43 -15.02
C PRO A 38 -18.95 -2.28 -15.49
N GLU A 39 -18.74 -1.53 -16.58
CA GLU A 39 -17.40 -1.24 -17.08
C GLU A 39 -16.56 -0.54 -16.00
N SER A 40 -15.29 -0.93 -15.88
CA SER A 40 -14.42 -0.40 -14.84
C SER A 40 -14.04 1.06 -15.14
N PRO A 41 -14.19 2.01 -14.19
CA PRO A 41 -13.80 3.40 -14.38
C PRO A 41 -12.27 3.52 -14.51
N LYS A 42 -11.71 4.72 -14.72
CA LYS A 42 -10.23 4.88 -14.78
C LYS A 42 -9.54 4.59 -13.43
N SER A 43 -10.20 4.96 -12.34
CA SER A 43 -9.73 4.76 -10.97
C SER A 43 -10.91 4.56 -10.03
N VAL A 44 -10.70 3.75 -9.01
CA VAL A 44 -11.69 3.44 -7.98
C VAL A 44 -11.28 4.10 -6.68
N VAL A 45 -12.24 4.69 -5.99
CA VAL A 45 -12.02 5.48 -4.79
C VAL A 45 -12.87 4.96 -3.65
N LEU A 46 -12.23 4.71 -2.51
CA LEU A 46 -12.89 4.39 -1.25
C LEU A 46 -12.77 5.61 -0.32
N ILE A 47 -13.90 6.11 0.13
CA ILE A 47 -13.98 7.26 1.03
C ILE A 47 -14.10 6.71 2.45
N THR A 48 -13.06 6.91 3.24
CA THR A 48 -12.98 6.47 4.65
C THR A 48 -13.19 7.62 5.63
N GLY A 49 -12.96 8.85 5.19
CA GLY A 49 -12.91 10.03 6.05
C GLY A 49 -11.68 10.03 6.96
N THR A 50 -11.56 11.08 7.76
CA THR A 50 -10.49 11.27 8.76
C THR A 50 -11.01 11.26 10.19
N ALA A 51 -12.30 10.99 10.37
CA ALA A 51 -12.94 11.01 11.67
C ALA A 51 -12.58 9.75 12.46
N GLU A 52 -12.36 9.96 13.75
CA GLU A 52 -12.20 8.90 14.73
C GLU A 52 -13.45 8.85 15.60
N TYR A 53 -14.09 7.69 15.66
CA TYR A 53 -15.26 7.46 16.50
C TYR A 53 -14.93 6.36 17.50
N ASN A 54 -15.20 6.59 18.78
CA ASN A 54 -14.89 5.65 19.87
C ASN A 54 -13.41 5.21 19.87
N MET A 55 -12.49 6.14 19.60
CA MET A 55 -11.05 5.87 19.46
C MET A 55 -10.71 4.91 18.31
N VAL A 56 -11.61 4.73 17.34
CA VAL A 56 -11.40 3.90 16.14
C VAL A 56 -11.35 4.80 14.91
N SER A 57 -10.25 4.70 14.14
CA SER A 57 -10.13 5.30 12.81
C SER A 57 -10.56 4.30 11.74
N LEU A 58 -11.52 4.72 10.89
CA LEU A 58 -11.95 3.93 9.73
C LEU A 58 -10.84 3.82 8.69
N ASN A 59 -10.07 4.90 8.50
CA ASN A 59 -8.99 4.94 7.51
C ASN A 59 -7.93 3.87 7.82
N SER A 60 -7.44 3.83 9.06
CA SER A 60 -6.47 2.83 9.52
C SER A 60 -7.04 1.43 9.43
N THR A 61 -8.27 1.22 9.90
CA THR A 61 -8.95 -0.09 9.90
C THR A 61 -9.08 -0.67 8.48
N LEU A 62 -9.68 0.10 7.56
CA LEU A 62 -9.87 -0.37 6.19
C LEU A 62 -8.54 -0.53 5.45
N LYS A 63 -7.57 0.36 5.71
CA LYS A 63 -6.23 0.26 5.15
C LYS A 63 -5.49 -1.00 5.61
N ALA A 64 -5.54 -1.33 6.90
CA ALA A 64 -4.92 -2.54 7.44
C ALA A 64 -5.53 -3.80 6.81
N CYS A 65 -6.87 -3.86 6.75
CA CYS A 65 -7.60 -4.97 6.12
C CYS A 65 -7.26 -5.11 4.63
N LEU A 66 -7.28 -4.01 3.88
CA LEU A 66 -6.91 -3.98 2.45
C LEU A 66 -5.46 -4.37 2.19
N TRP A 67 -4.55 -4.03 3.11
CA TRP A 67 -3.13 -4.36 2.97
C TRP A 67 -2.82 -5.80 3.35
N GLU A 68 -3.52 -6.36 4.32
CA GLU A 68 -3.48 -7.78 4.63
C GLU A 68 -3.74 -8.62 3.38
N MET A 69 -4.79 -8.27 2.63
CA MET A 69 -5.14 -8.97 1.39
C MET A 69 -4.21 -8.64 0.20
N GLY A 70 -3.26 -7.72 0.36
CA GLY A 70 -2.36 -7.29 -0.71
C GLY A 70 -3.04 -6.48 -1.81
N SER A 71 -4.17 -5.84 -1.51
CA SER A 71 -4.96 -5.06 -2.47
C SER A 71 -4.17 -3.89 -3.08
N PRO A 72 -4.54 -3.40 -4.27
CA PRO A 72 -3.83 -2.30 -4.92
C PRO A 72 -4.17 -0.90 -4.37
N PHE A 73 -4.99 -0.81 -3.31
CA PHE A 73 -5.40 0.46 -2.74
C PHE A 73 -4.27 1.16 -1.99
N LEU A 74 -4.08 2.44 -2.32
CA LEU A 74 -3.07 3.29 -1.71
C LEU A 74 -3.72 4.57 -1.14
N PRO A 75 -3.16 5.15 -0.06
CA PRO A 75 -3.58 6.46 0.41
C PRO A 75 -3.41 7.51 -0.68
N CYS A 76 -4.42 8.37 -0.85
CA CYS A 76 -4.29 9.51 -1.75
C CYS A 76 -3.25 10.50 -1.22
N LYS A 77 -2.39 11.02 -2.12
CA LYS A 77 -1.33 11.99 -1.74
C LYS A 77 -1.87 13.38 -1.48
N THR A 78 -2.99 13.74 -2.12
CA THR A 78 -3.52 15.11 -2.12
C THR A 78 -4.63 15.32 -1.09
N ARG A 79 -5.36 14.27 -0.71
CA ARG A 79 -6.47 14.34 0.24
C ARG A 79 -6.40 13.19 1.25
N SER A 80 -6.53 13.51 2.53
CA SER A 80 -6.63 12.53 3.60
C SER A 80 -8.00 11.83 3.60
N GLY A 81 -8.06 10.63 4.17
CA GLY A 81 -9.32 9.87 4.26
C GLY A 81 -9.79 9.21 2.97
N LEU A 82 -8.95 9.16 1.93
CA LEU A 82 -9.25 8.50 0.66
C LEU A 82 -8.21 7.41 0.33
N LEU A 83 -8.71 6.26 -0.12
CA LEU A 83 -7.91 5.19 -0.69
C LEU A 83 -8.25 5.05 -2.17
N VAL A 84 -7.21 5.01 -3.02
CA VAL A 84 -7.37 5.00 -4.48
C VAL A 84 -6.64 3.80 -5.07
N ALA A 85 -7.30 3.13 -6.02
CA ALA A 85 -6.71 2.09 -6.85
C ALA A 85 -6.92 2.40 -8.33
N LYS A 86 -5.97 1.99 -9.17
CA LYS A 86 -6.16 1.96 -10.63
C LYS A 86 -7.08 0.80 -10.97
N ALA A 87 -8.09 1.03 -11.81
CA ALA A 87 -9.11 0.03 -12.07
C ALA A 87 -8.56 -1.25 -12.72
N HIS A 88 -7.65 -1.13 -13.68
CA HIS A 88 -7.01 -2.31 -14.28
C HIS A 88 -6.30 -3.17 -13.22
N SER A 89 -5.55 -2.54 -12.30
CA SER A 89 -4.86 -3.25 -11.22
C SER A 89 -5.84 -3.87 -10.21
N LEU A 90 -6.94 -3.17 -9.91
CA LEU A 90 -8.00 -3.68 -9.06
C LEU A 90 -8.67 -4.90 -9.68
N ARG A 91 -9.07 -4.82 -10.95
CA ARG A 91 -9.72 -5.92 -11.68
C ARG A 91 -8.85 -7.17 -11.75
N MET A 92 -7.56 -7.02 -12.08
CA MET A 92 -6.63 -8.16 -12.08
C MET A 92 -6.50 -8.76 -10.68
N TRP A 93 -6.38 -7.92 -9.65
CA TRP A 93 -6.32 -8.40 -8.27
C TRP A 93 -7.61 -9.10 -7.85
N LEU A 94 -8.79 -8.58 -8.17
CA LEU A 94 -10.08 -9.21 -7.85
C LEU A 94 -10.24 -10.59 -8.51
N LYS A 95 -9.70 -10.77 -9.72
CA LYS A 95 -9.73 -12.06 -10.43
C LYS A 95 -8.74 -13.09 -9.88
N ASP A 96 -7.55 -12.64 -9.50
CA ASP A 96 -6.44 -13.52 -9.15
C ASP A 96 -6.27 -13.71 -7.63
N SER A 97 -6.93 -12.90 -6.80
CA SER A 97 -6.73 -12.89 -5.36
C SER A 97 -7.38 -14.12 -4.71
N PRO A 98 -6.62 -14.97 -3.99
CA PRO A 98 -7.19 -16.10 -3.27
C PRO A 98 -8.15 -15.64 -2.17
N PHE A 99 -7.98 -14.42 -1.66
CA PHE A 99 -8.88 -13.87 -0.64
C PHE A 99 -10.28 -13.59 -1.19
N CYS A 100 -10.37 -13.17 -2.45
CA CYS A 100 -11.65 -12.93 -3.10
C CYS A 100 -12.28 -14.26 -3.55
N LEU A 101 -11.47 -15.27 -3.88
CA LEU A 101 -11.98 -16.60 -4.22
C LEU A 101 -12.44 -17.41 -2.98
N ASP A 102 -11.81 -17.21 -1.82
CA ASP A 102 -12.07 -17.89 -0.54
C ASP A 102 -12.96 -17.03 0.39
N LEU A 103 -13.95 -16.32 -0.18
CA LEU A 103 -14.99 -15.62 0.58
C LEU A 103 -16.04 -16.59 1.16
N GLU A 104 -15.92 -17.89 0.85
CA GLU A 104 -16.79 -18.93 1.36
C GLU A 104 -16.67 -19.04 2.90
N LEU A 105 -17.82 -19.09 3.55
CA LEU A 105 -17.92 -19.37 4.98
C LEU A 105 -17.32 -20.77 5.23
N LYS A 106 -16.17 -20.82 5.90
CA LYS A 106 -15.62 -22.10 6.34
C LYS A 106 -16.52 -22.66 7.43
N ASP A 107 -17.06 -23.86 7.20
CA ASP A 107 -17.79 -24.62 8.20
C ASP A 107 -16.83 -25.03 9.32
N ALA A 108 -16.71 -24.14 10.32
CA ALA A 108 -16.00 -24.43 11.54
C ALA A 108 -16.93 -25.24 12.46
N PRO A 109 -16.53 -26.43 12.95
CA PRO A 109 -17.39 -27.29 13.77
C PRO A 109 -17.67 -26.72 15.16
N SER A 110 -16.98 -25.63 15.54
CA SER A 110 -17.15 -24.97 16.84
C SER A 110 -16.99 -23.46 16.69
N LEU A 111 -17.64 -22.72 17.57
CA LEU A 111 -17.45 -21.29 17.67
C LEU A 111 -16.00 -21.00 18.11
N PRO A 112 -15.35 -19.98 17.52
CA PRO A 112 -14.05 -19.57 18.00
C PRO A 112 -14.15 -19.09 19.45
N GLU A 113 -13.23 -19.54 20.30
CA GLU A 113 -13.16 -19.19 21.74
C GLU A 113 -12.96 -17.69 21.99
N SER A 114 -12.70 -16.92 20.94
CA SER A 114 -12.31 -15.53 21.02
C SER A 114 -12.66 -14.78 19.76
N ASN A 115 -12.81 -13.45 19.90
CA ASN A 115 -13.03 -12.56 18.77
C ASN A 115 -11.84 -12.63 17.79
N SER A 116 -12.17 -12.78 16.50
CA SER A 116 -11.22 -12.83 15.39
C SER A 116 -10.56 -11.48 15.11
N MET A 117 -11.17 -10.39 15.58
CA MET A 117 -10.66 -9.03 15.49
C MET A 117 -10.16 -8.51 16.84
N GLN A 118 -9.09 -7.71 16.80
CA GLN A 118 -8.53 -7.03 17.95
C GLN A 118 -8.36 -5.54 17.65
N LEU A 119 -8.68 -4.69 18.62
CA LEU A 119 -8.50 -3.25 18.52
C LEU A 119 -7.09 -2.86 19.00
N ILE A 120 -6.28 -2.28 18.12
CA ILE A 120 -4.90 -1.87 18.43
C ILE A 120 -4.64 -0.50 17.82
N GLY A 121 -4.22 0.46 18.65
CA GLY A 121 -3.90 1.83 18.18
C GLY A 121 -5.06 2.48 17.42
N GLY A 122 -6.30 2.20 17.84
CA GLY A 122 -7.51 2.68 17.16
C GLY A 122 -7.81 2.04 15.80
N CYS A 123 -7.21 0.89 15.50
CA CYS A 123 -7.42 0.13 14.28
C CYS A 123 -7.94 -1.27 14.60
N PHE A 124 -9.01 -1.71 13.94
CA PHE A 124 -9.39 -3.12 14.01
C PHE A 124 -8.48 -3.93 13.07
N ILE A 125 -7.83 -4.95 13.63
CA ILE A 125 -6.90 -5.83 12.94
C ILE A 125 -7.27 -7.27 13.28
N ARG A 126 -7.13 -8.20 12.33
CA ARG A 126 -7.30 -9.64 12.62
C ARG A 126 -6.26 -10.10 13.64
N ARG A 127 -6.68 -10.86 14.64
CA ARG A 127 -5.84 -11.28 15.77
C ARG A 127 -4.51 -11.92 15.32
N GLY A 128 -4.54 -12.82 14.35
CA GLY A 128 -3.32 -13.47 13.83
C GLY A 128 -2.35 -12.52 13.12
N LEU A 129 -2.84 -11.38 12.62
CA LEU A 129 -2.02 -10.39 11.91
C LEU A 129 -1.34 -9.39 12.87
N VAL A 130 -1.85 -9.27 14.10
CA VAL A 130 -1.39 -8.26 15.07
C VAL A 130 0.13 -8.23 15.25
N PRO A 131 0.83 -9.35 15.49
CA PRO A 131 2.28 -9.33 15.70
C PRO A 131 3.02 -8.86 14.44
N ALA A 132 2.58 -9.32 13.26
CA ALA A 132 3.15 -8.94 11.98
C ALA A 132 2.96 -7.45 11.68
N PHE A 133 1.76 -6.94 11.95
CA PHE A 133 1.42 -5.54 11.73
C PHE A 133 2.32 -4.62 12.56
N LYS A 134 2.51 -4.92 13.85
CA LYS A 134 3.39 -4.14 14.74
C LYS A 134 4.83 -4.18 14.23
N ASP A 135 5.38 -5.37 13.99
CA ASP A 135 6.78 -5.54 13.59
C ASP A 135 7.10 -4.85 12.25
N ILE A 136 6.22 -4.96 11.26
CA ILE A 136 6.39 -4.31 9.96
C ILE A 136 6.28 -2.79 10.10
N THR A 137 5.29 -2.30 10.85
CA THR A 137 5.03 -0.86 10.97
C THR A 137 6.14 -0.16 11.74
N GLU A 138 6.65 -0.77 12.81
CA GLU A 138 7.75 -0.22 13.62
C GLU A 138 9.08 -0.20 12.84
N ARG A 139 9.41 -1.27 12.09
CA ARG A 139 10.71 -1.37 11.41
C ARG A 139 10.76 -0.73 10.02
N LEU A 140 9.67 -0.82 9.26
CA LEU A 140 9.63 -0.39 7.85
C LEU A 140 8.71 0.82 7.60
N GLY A 141 7.84 1.17 8.56
CA GLY A 141 6.86 2.23 8.41
C GLY A 141 5.84 1.95 7.30
N ILE A 142 5.57 2.95 6.46
CA ILE A 142 4.61 2.84 5.37
C ILE A 142 5.22 2.01 4.22
N VAL A 143 4.70 0.80 4.04
CA VAL A 143 5.08 -0.11 2.94
C VAL A 143 3.98 -0.22 1.89
N ARG A 144 4.34 -0.74 0.70
CA ARG A 144 3.35 -1.05 -0.34
C ARG A 144 2.47 -2.23 0.12
N PRO A 145 1.17 -2.24 -0.19
CA PRO A 145 0.24 -3.29 0.22
C PRO A 145 0.73 -4.70 -0.14
N LYS A 146 1.17 -4.92 -1.40
CA LYS A 146 1.71 -6.23 -1.83
C LYS A 146 2.91 -6.70 -1.01
N LYS A 147 3.78 -5.75 -0.61
CA LYS A 147 4.93 -6.08 0.23
C LYS A 147 4.49 -6.37 1.66
N PHE A 148 3.53 -5.61 2.19
CA PHE A 148 2.93 -5.85 3.49
C PHE A 148 2.33 -7.26 3.56
N ALA A 149 1.41 -7.60 2.65
CA ALA A 149 0.79 -8.93 2.57
C ALA A 149 1.82 -10.05 2.52
N ARG A 150 2.86 -9.91 1.68
CA ARG A 150 3.92 -10.92 1.59
C ARG A 150 4.68 -11.10 2.90
N LEU A 151 4.96 -10.03 3.65
CA LEU A 151 5.65 -10.11 4.95
C LEU A 151 4.70 -10.63 6.05
N ALA A 152 3.44 -10.24 6.00
CA ALA A 152 2.41 -10.65 6.95
C ALA A 152 2.17 -12.17 6.93
N LEU A 153 2.18 -12.78 5.74
CA LEU A 153 1.98 -14.21 5.55
C LEU A 153 3.20 -15.08 5.90
N LEU A 154 4.37 -14.47 6.16
CA LEU A 154 5.56 -15.23 6.58
C LEU A 154 5.50 -15.55 8.07
N PRO A 155 6.05 -16.71 8.50
CA PRO A 155 6.29 -16.98 9.91
C PRO A 155 7.31 -15.99 10.50
N ASP A 156 7.26 -15.77 11.80
CA ASP A 156 7.93 -14.66 12.48
C ASP A 156 9.45 -14.66 12.28
N ASP A 157 10.08 -15.83 12.32
CA ASP A 157 11.52 -16.01 12.08
C ASP A 157 11.94 -15.57 10.67
N ARG A 158 11.15 -15.94 9.66
CA ARG A 158 11.39 -15.58 8.27
C ARG A 158 11.05 -14.12 8.00
N ARG A 159 10.05 -13.56 8.70
CA ARG A 159 9.66 -12.16 8.59
C ARG A 159 10.79 -11.24 9.06
N VAL A 160 11.38 -11.51 10.22
CA VAL A 160 12.51 -10.73 10.76
C VAL A 160 13.69 -10.73 9.78
N LYS A 161 14.06 -11.90 9.25
CA LYS A 161 15.14 -12.02 8.24
C LYS A 161 14.82 -11.23 6.97
N ALA A 162 13.59 -11.33 6.47
CA ALA A 162 13.16 -10.61 5.27
C ALA A 162 13.14 -9.08 5.45
N ILE A 163 12.74 -8.60 6.63
CA ILE A 163 12.79 -7.17 6.97
C ILE A 163 14.25 -6.69 7.02
N GLN A 164 15.12 -7.42 7.70
CA GLN A 164 16.53 -7.07 7.83
C GLN A 164 17.21 -7.00 6.46
N ALA A 165 16.99 -8.00 5.60
CA ALA A 165 17.51 -8.03 4.24
C ALA A 165 17.00 -6.85 3.39
N ASP A 166 15.75 -6.40 3.58
CA ASP A 166 15.24 -5.23 2.87
C ASP A 166 15.90 -3.92 3.34
N ILE A 167 16.15 -3.78 4.64
CA ILE A 167 16.86 -2.62 5.22
C ILE A 167 18.30 -2.57 4.69
N GLU A 168 19.00 -3.70 4.71
CA GLU A 168 20.36 -3.83 4.18
C GLU A 168 20.39 -3.56 2.67
N GLY A 169 19.48 -4.16 1.91
CA GLY A 169 19.37 -3.92 0.47
C GLY A 169 19.07 -2.45 0.12
N ARG A 170 18.31 -1.72 0.95
CA ARG A 170 18.10 -0.28 0.80
C ARG A 170 19.39 0.51 1.08
N LYS A 171 20.11 0.18 2.15
CA LYS A 171 21.40 0.80 2.49
C LYS A 171 22.42 0.59 1.38
N GLU A 172 22.57 -0.64 0.88
CA GLU A 172 23.47 -0.95 -0.22
C GLU A 172 23.13 -0.20 -1.52
N LYS A 173 21.84 -0.13 -1.89
CA LYS A 173 21.41 0.63 -3.07
C LYS A 173 21.76 2.10 -2.94
N PHE A 174 21.59 2.67 -1.75
CA PHE A 174 21.92 4.07 -1.48
C PHE A 174 23.42 4.32 -1.60
N GLU A 175 24.25 3.42 -1.05
CA GLU A 175 25.72 3.52 -1.17
C GLU A 175 26.20 3.34 -2.62
N LYS A 176 25.62 2.41 -3.39
CA LYS A 176 25.88 2.29 -4.83
C LYS A 176 25.49 3.55 -5.60
N MET A 177 24.40 4.22 -5.22
CA MET A 177 23.97 5.47 -5.84
C MET A 177 24.90 6.63 -5.50
N LYS A 178 25.33 6.79 -4.24
CA LYS A 178 26.33 7.81 -3.84
C LYS A 178 27.62 7.67 -4.63
N LYS A 179 28.16 6.44 -4.75
CA LYS A 179 29.37 6.17 -5.53
C LYS A 179 29.20 6.54 -7.01
N ARG A 180 28.05 6.26 -7.61
CA ARG A 180 27.73 6.66 -9.01
C ARG A 180 27.61 8.18 -9.18
N VAL A 181 27.03 8.89 -8.21
CA VAL A 181 26.93 10.36 -8.23
C VAL A 181 28.30 11.00 -8.06
N GLN A 182 29.12 10.51 -7.13
CA GLN A 182 30.50 10.96 -6.96
C GLN A 182 31.32 10.79 -8.25
N LEU A 183 31.27 9.60 -8.87
CA LEU A 183 31.96 9.32 -10.15
C LEU A 183 31.55 10.28 -11.28
N LYS A 184 30.27 10.70 -11.35
CA LYS A 184 29.80 11.69 -12.33
C LYS A 184 30.30 13.10 -12.01
N SER A 185 30.34 13.49 -10.73
CA SER A 185 30.88 14.78 -10.28
C SER A 185 32.37 14.92 -10.59
N THR A 186 33.17 13.87 -10.39
CA THR A 186 34.62 13.90 -10.66
C THR A 186 34.94 13.98 -12.16
N ARG A 187 34.09 13.39 -13.03
CA ARG A 187 34.24 13.50 -14.48
C ARG A 187 33.95 14.92 -14.98
N ASN A 188 32.93 15.57 -14.42
CA ASN A 188 32.57 16.94 -14.83
C ASN A 188 33.59 17.99 -14.38
N MET A 189 34.27 17.81 -13.24
CA MET A 189 35.35 18.72 -12.82
C MET A 189 36.60 18.65 -13.72
N LYS A 190 36.89 17.49 -14.33
CA LYS A 190 38.06 17.33 -15.23
C LYS A 190 37.87 18.00 -16.60
N LEU A 191 36.63 18.34 -16.98
CA LEU A 191 36.31 19.02 -18.25
C LEU A 191 36.25 20.56 -18.11
N GLY A 192 36.33 21.11 -16.90
CA GLY A 192 36.11 22.54 -16.62
C GLY A 192 37.34 23.46 -16.66
N THR A 193 38.56 22.94 -16.88
CA THR A 193 39.79 23.74 -16.90
C THR A 193 40.48 23.69 -18.26
N ARG A 194 39.86 24.30 -19.28
CA ARG A 194 40.57 24.83 -20.45
C ARG A 194 40.32 26.33 -20.51
N ARG A 195 41.17 27.12 -19.85
CA ARG A 195 41.18 28.59 -20.02
C ARG A 195 41.54 28.87 -21.48
N TYR A 196 40.64 29.54 -22.21
CA TYR A 196 40.97 30.14 -23.50
C TYR A 196 41.99 31.25 -23.26
N VAL A 197 43.23 31.06 -23.72
CA VAL A 197 44.24 32.12 -23.81
C VAL A 197 43.89 32.98 -25.01
N ARG A 198 43.35 34.18 -24.78
CA ARG A 198 43.17 35.20 -25.83
C ARG A 198 44.51 35.89 -26.05
N THR A 199 45.16 35.59 -27.17
CA THR A 199 46.36 36.30 -27.65
C THR A 199 45.95 37.72 -28.05
N ALA A 200 46.39 38.73 -27.32
CA ALA A 200 46.21 40.13 -27.68
C ALA A 200 47.29 40.53 -28.69
N PHE A 201 46.93 40.67 -29.95
CA PHE A 201 47.78 41.36 -30.93
C PHE A 201 47.62 42.88 -30.74
N THR A 202 48.70 43.49 -30.28
CA THR A 202 48.89 44.94 -30.29
C THR A 202 49.22 45.39 -31.71
N SER A 203 48.50 46.39 -32.23
CA SER A 203 49.07 47.32 -33.19
C SER A 203 48.54 48.73 -32.89
N LYS A 204 49.49 49.61 -32.52
CA LYS A 204 49.32 51.06 -32.42
C LYS A 204 49.73 51.66 -33.76
N ARG A 205 48.91 52.60 -34.23
CA ARG A 205 49.16 53.68 -35.19
C ARG A 205 49.64 53.29 -36.59
#